data_AF-A0A7D9E1Y3-F1
#
_entry.id   AF-A0A7D9E1Y3-F1
#
_cell.length_a   1.000
_cell.length_b   1.000
_cell.length_c   1.000
_cell.angle_alpha   90.00
_cell.angle_beta   90.00
_cell.angle_gamma   90.00
#
_symmetry.space_group_name_H-M   'P 1'
#
loop_
_entity.id
_entity.type
_entity.pdbx_description
1 polymer ?
#
loop_
_entity_poly.entity_id
_entity_poly.type
_entity_poly.pdbx_seq_one_letter_code
_entity_poly.pdbx_strand_id
1 'polypeptide(L)'
;MTWGDVKLHKTVSGEEYLEYNERQTKTRSGENTRDVRKVTPKMFSVQGNKRDPIAAYKLFAEKRPAEMNSDDSPFYLAVNNLKKPESVSCKAWFKKAPAGVNKLNSIMKNMAAKAGLTTKFTNHSGRKTMMQALVNQNFPHYSTVGPQEPAECYSLFHCQQVTANGNVENSQFSCHWKAESFV
;
A
#
# COMPACT_ATOMS: atom_id res chain seq x y z
N MET A 1 -2.27 11.11 6.36
CA MET A 1 -1.25 10.20 6.90
C MET A 1 -0.11 11.03 7.46
N THR A 2 0.10 10.94 8.75
CA THR A 2 1.22 11.57 9.46
C THR A 2 2.22 10.51 9.88
N TRP A 3 3.37 10.95 10.39
CA TRP A 3 4.43 10.07 10.88
C TRP A 3 3.94 9.17 12.01
N GLY A 4 3.18 9.73 12.96
CA GLY A 4 2.63 8.99 14.10
C GLY A 4 1.54 7.97 13.76
N ASP A 5 1.01 7.98 12.53
CA ASP A 5 0.06 6.95 12.06
C ASP A 5 0.74 5.58 11.87
N VAL A 6 2.07 5.53 11.72
CA VAL A 6 2.83 4.29 11.59
C VAL A 6 3.80 4.16 12.76
N LYS A 7 3.69 3.08 13.53
CA LYS A 7 4.54 2.86 14.70
C LYS A 7 5.29 1.54 14.58
N LEU A 8 6.56 1.57 14.96
CA LEU A 8 7.39 0.37 15.07
C LEU A 8 7.17 -0.26 16.44
N HIS A 9 6.83 -1.54 16.43
CA HIS A 9 6.59 -2.34 17.62
C HIS A 9 7.48 -3.60 17.61
N LYS A 10 7.58 -4.24 18.77
CA LYS A 10 8.28 -5.51 18.95
C LYS A 10 7.37 -6.47 19.71
N THR A 11 7.26 -7.70 19.25
CA THR A 11 6.51 -8.76 19.95
C THR A 11 7.30 -9.25 21.16
N VAL A 12 6.62 -10.01 22.04
CA VAL A 12 7.27 -10.70 23.17
C VAL A 12 8.37 -11.65 22.70
N SER A 13 8.19 -12.26 21.52
CA SER A 13 9.17 -13.15 20.89
C SER A 13 10.35 -12.41 20.23
N GLY A 14 10.33 -11.08 20.24
CA GLY A 14 11.38 -10.23 19.72
C GLY A 14 11.26 -9.86 18.25
N GLU A 15 10.16 -10.23 17.60
CA GLU A 15 9.90 -9.91 16.19
C GLU A 15 9.41 -8.47 16.03
N GLU A 16 10.03 -7.73 15.13
CA GLU A 16 9.66 -6.34 14.85
C GLU A 16 8.57 -6.25 13.78
N TYR A 17 7.64 -5.32 13.97
CA TYR A 17 6.57 -5.05 13.02
C TYR A 17 6.16 -3.58 13.01
N LEU A 18 5.64 -3.11 11.87
CA LEU A 18 4.96 -1.83 11.76
C LEU A 18 3.46 -2.02 11.98
N GLU A 19 2.86 -1.13 12.75
CA GLU A 19 1.42 -1.03 12.92
C GLU A 19 0.92 0.29 12.33
N TYR A 20 -0.13 0.22 11.50
CA TYR A 20 -0.76 1.40 10.91
C TYR A 20 -2.07 1.74 11.61
N ASN A 21 -2.07 2.85 12.33
CA ASN A 21 -3.23 3.42 12.99
C ASN A 21 -3.99 4.34 12.02
N GLU A 22 -5.06 3.81 11.43
CA GLU A 22 -5.88 4.56 10.50
C GLU A 22 -6.73 5.61 11.23
N ARG A 23 -6.47 6.89 10.98
CA ARG A 23 -7.38 7.97 11.38
C ARG A 23 -8.67 7.87 10.57
N GLN A 24 -9.81 8.13 11.20
CA GLN A 24 -11.13 8.14 10.55
C GLN A 24 -11.09 8.90 9.23
N THR A 25 -11.51 8.25 8.15
CA THR A 25 -11.57 8.87 6.81
C THR A 25 -12.95 9.46 6.55
N LYS A 26 -12.97 10.60 5.84
CA LYS A 26 -14.14 11.45 5.56
C LYS A 26 -15.35 10.75 4.89
N THR A 27 -15.23 9.49 4.45
CA THR A 27 -16.27 8.73 3.75
C THR A 27 -17.08 7.78 4.63
N ARG A 28 -16.84 7.74 5.94
CA ARG A 28 -17.77 7.13 6.89
C ARG A 28 -18.49 8.27 7.59
N SER A 29 -19.82 8.23 7.68
CA SER A 29 -20.72 9.38 7.91
C SER A 29 -20.51 10.18 9.20
N GLY A 30 -19.42 9.98 9.95
CA GLY A 30 -19.08 10.71 11.19
C GLY A 30 -20.03 10.43 12.36
N GLU A 31 -21.17 9.81 12.08
CA GLU A 31 -22.25 9.53 13.02
C GLU A 31 -21.89 8.45 14.04
N ASN A 32 -20.92 7.58 13.73
CA ASN A 32 -20.49 6.50 14.61
C ASN A 32 -18.98 6.58 14.89
N THR A 33 -18.60 6.99 16.10
CA THR A 33 -17.20 7.11 16.52
C THR A 33 -16.47 5.76 16.65
N ARG A 34 -17.21 4.64 16.60
CA ARG A 34 -16.68 3.26 16.70
C ARG A 34 -16.41 2.61 15.35
N ASP A 35 -16.58 3.37 14.30
CA ASP A 35 -16.49 2.95 12.92
C ASP A 35 -14.99 2.91 12.51
N VAL A 36 -14.16 2.25 13.31
CA VAL A 36 -12.75 1.93 13.02
C VAL A 36 -12.70 0.58 12.31
N ARG A 37 -11.66 0.27 11.53
CA ARG A 37 -11.51 -1.10 10.99
C ARG A 37 -11.41 -2.08 12.16
N LYS A 38 -12.05 -3.25 12.04
CA LYS A 38 -12.01 -4.30 13.07
C LYS A 38 -10.60 -4.83 13.36
N VAL A 39 -9.66 -4.68 12.43
CA VAL A 39 -8.25 -5.07 12.61
C VAL A 39 -7.32 -3.97 12.11
N THR A 40 -6.30 -3.70 12.91
CA THR A 40 -5.21 -2.80 12.59
C THR A 40 -4.21 -3.48 11.64
N PRO A 41 -3.92 -2.90 10.47
CA PRO A 41 -2.93 -3.48 9.56
C PRO A 41 -1.54 -3.54 10.18
N LYS A 42 -0.89 -4.70 10.05
CA LYS A 42 0.48 -4.95 10.54
C LYS A 42 1.39 -5.44 9.42
N MET A 43 2.66 -5.10 9.51
CA MET A 43 3.69 -5.52 8.55
C MET A 43 4.93 -5.98 9.31
N PHE A 44 5.24 -7.26 9.23
CA PHE A 44 6.33 -7.90 9.97
C PHE A 44 7.66 -7.85 9.21
N SER A 45 8.77 -7.98 9.94
CA SER A 45 10.09 -8.12 9.34
C SER A 45 10.18 -9.42 8.54
N VAL A 46 10.86 -9.36 7.39
CA VAL A 46 11.22 -10.54 6.60
C VAL A 46 12.74 -10.67 6.60
N GLN A 47 13.26 -11.36 7.62
CA GLN A 47 14.70 -11.50 7.85
C GLN A 47 15.42 -12.08 6.61
N GLY A 48 16.60 -11.53 6.30
CA GLY A 48 17.41 -11.95 5.15
C GLY A 48 16.90 -11.47 3.78
N ASN A 49 15.76 -10.77 3.72
CA ASN A 49 15.23 -10.24 2.47
C ASN A 49 15.71 -8.80 2.22
N LYS A 50 16.26 -8.54 1.02
CA LYS A 50 16.64 -7.19 0.58
C LYS A 50 15.46 -6.21 0.51
N ARG A 51 14.22 -6.73 0.49
CA ARG A 51 12.96 -5.97 0.47
C ARG A 51 12.25 -6.00 1.82
N ASP A 52 12.99 -6.20 2.92
CA ASP A 52 12.42 -6.15 4.27
C ASP A 52 11.78 -4.78 4.55
N PRO A 53 10.46 -4.73 4.83
CA PRO A 53 9.77 -3.48 5.08
C PRO A 53 10.27 -2.77 6.34
N ILE A 54 10.72 -3.52 7.36
CA ILE A 54 11.20 -2.94 8.62
C ILE A 54 12.55 -2.25 8.41
N ALA A 55 13.50 -2.92 7.75
CA ALA A 55 14.76 -2.30 7.35
C ALA A 55 14.55 -1.05 6.49
N ALA A 56 13.62 -1.10 5.52
CA ALA A 56 13.28 0.05 4.69
C ALA A 56 12.71 1.23 5.51
N TYR A 57 11.85 0.94 6.49
CA TYR A 57 11.29 1.96 7.38
C TYR A 57 12.37 2.57 8.30
N LYS A 58 13.25 1.76 8.88
CA LYS A 58 14.35 2.25 9.73
C LYS A 58 15.30 3.16 8.95
N LEU A 59 15.68 2.76 7.74
CA LEU A 59 16.48 3.60 6.85
C LEU A 59 15.73 4.90 6.51
N PHE A 60 14.42 4.81 6.24
CA PHE A 60 13.62 6.00 5.99
C PHE A 60 13.64 6.93 7.21
N ALA A 61 13.41 6.42 8.42
CA ALA A 61 13.46 7.19 9.66
C ALA A 61 14.83 7.85 9.90
N GLU A 62 15.93 7.14 9.65
CA GLU A 62 17.31 7.65 9.79
C GLU A 62 17.58 8.81 8.82
N LYS A 63 17.08 8.73 7.57
CA LYS A 63 17.30 9.76 6.55
C LYS A 63 16.34 10.94 6.65
N ARG A 64 15.31 10.87 7.51
CA ARG A 64 14.39 12.00 7.75
C ARG A 64 15.11 13.10 8.52
N PRO A 65 14.85 14.38 8.17
CA PRO A 65 15.26 15.49 9.03
C PRO A 65 14.65 15.32 10.43
N ALA A 66 15.44 15.57 11.48
CA ALA A 66 15.02 15.38 12.86
C ALA A 66 13.74 16.17 13.19
N GLU A 67 13.56 17.34 12.56
CA GLU A 67 12.38 18.18 12.76
C GLU A 67 11.09 17.59 12.16
N MET A 68 11.20 16.59 11.28
CA MET A 68 10.07 15.93 10.63
C MET A 68 9.72 14.58 11.28
N ASN A 69 10.25 14.29 12.47
CA ASN A 69 9.99 13.06 13.22
C ASN A 69 8.93 13.22 14.31
N SER A 70 8.21 14.35 14.34
CA SER A 70 7.04 14.51 15.23
C SER A 70 5.84 13.72 14.70
N ASP A 71 4.96 13.26 15.59
CA ASP A 71 3.80 12.43 15.25
C ASP A 71 2.85 13.10 14.23
N ASP A 72 2.76 14.43 14.25
CA ASP A 72 1.93 15.22 13.33
C ASP A 72 2.62 15.60 12.02
N SER A 73 3.92 15.32 11.88
CA SER A 73 4.66 15.57 10.64
C SER A 73 4.11 14.72 9.49
N PRO A 74 4.16 15.21 8.23
CA PRO A 74 3.82 14.41 7.06
C PRO A 74 4.62 13.11 6.97
N PHE A 75 3.94 11.99 6.70
CA PHE A 75 4.62 10.70 6.54
C PHE A 75 5.54 10.70 5.31
N TYR A 76 5.05 11.12 4.15
CA TYR A 76 5.87 11.22 2.93
C TYR A 76 6.47 12.61 2.79
N LEU A 77 7.79 12.68 2.65
CA LEU A 77 8.51 13.94 2.46
C LEU A 77 8.92 14.15 1.00
N ALA A 78 8.99 15.41 0.58
CA ALA A 78 9.47 15.77 -0.73
C ALA A 78 10.96 15.43 -0.88
N VAL A 79 11.33 14.79 -1.99
CA VAL A 79 12.73 14.43 -2.28
C VAL A 79 13.57 15.68 -2.56
N ASN A 80 14.79 15.68 -2.05
CA ASN A 80 15.73 16.76 -2.28
C ASN A 80 16.50 16.59 -3.60
N ASN A 81 16.04 17.26 -4.66
CA ASN A 81 16.62 17.16 -6.01
C ASN A 81 17.76 18.15 -6.28
N LEU A 82 18.44 18.68 -5.25
CA LEU A 82 19.54 19.63 -5.45
C LEU A 82 20.60 19.01 -6.38
N LYS A 83 20.91 19.70 -7.48
CA LYS A 83 21.87 19.27 -8.51
C LYS A 83 23.31 19.74 -8.24
N LYS A 84 23.51 20.63 -7.25
CA LYS A 84 24.83 21.20 -6.94
C LYS A 84 25.60 20.34 -5.92
N PRO A 85 26.93 20.20 -6.06
CA PRO A 85 27.76 19.45 -5.14
C PRO A 85 28.20 20.37 -3.99
N GLU A 86 27.27 20.78 -3.13
CA GLU A 86 27.67 21.24 -1.81
C GLU A 86 27.80 19.98 -0.94
N SER A 87 29.06 19.62 -0.68
CA SER A 87 29.55 18.50 0.14
C SER A 87 28.70 17.22 0.09
N VAL A 88 29.17 16.26 -0.69
CA VAL A 88 28.59 14.92 -0.88
C VAL A 88 28.30 14.18 0.46
N SER A 89 28.92 14.60 1.56
CA SER A 89 28.70 14.07 2.91
C SER A 89 27.48 14.61 3.66
N CYS A 90 26.90 15.76 3.27
CA CYS A 90 25.81 16.43 4.02
C CYS A 90 24.51 16.61 3.22
N LYS A 91 24.34 15.92 2.09
CA LYS A 91 23.13 16.05 1.28
C LYS A 91 21.94 15.37 1.95
N ALA A 92 21.08 16.16 2.60
CA ALA A 92 19.81 15.70 3.14
C ALA A 92 18.95 15.07 2.02
N TRP A 93 18.45 13.84 2.24
CA TRP A 93 17.65 13.08 1.27
C TRP A 93 16.29 13.72 1.00
N PHE A 94 15.71 14.33 2.04
CA PHE A 94 14.36 14.89 2.03
C PHE A 94 14.37 16.37 2.38
N LYS A 95 13.40 17.09 1.83
CA LYS A 95 13.04 18.44 2.25
C LYS A 95 12.09 18.36 3.44
N LYS A 96 12.06 19.43 4.24
CA LYS A 96 11.10 19.64 5.33
C LYS A 96 9.72 20.05 4.79
N ALA A 97 9.18 19.28 3.85
CA ALA A 97 7.93 19.56 3.17
C ALA A 97 7.21 18.25 2.80
N PRO A 98 5.86 18.22 2.82
CA PRO A 98 5.10 17.04 2.40
C PRO A 98 5.33 16.72 0.93
N ALA A 99 5.32 15.43 0.60
CA ALA A 99 5.27 14.99 -0.79
C ALA A 99 3.90 15.32 -1.41
N GLY A 100 3.89 15.93 -2.59
CA GLY A 100 2.65 16.24 -3.30
C GLY A 100 1.92 14.97 -3.76
N VAL A 101 0.59 14.97 -3.70
CA VAL A 101 -0.27 13.83 -4.08
C VAL A 101 -0.02 13.38 -5.52
N ASN A 102 0.16 14.32 -6.44
CA ASN A 102 0.50 14.02 -7.85
C ASN A 102 1.85 13.31 -7.97
N LYS A 103 2.83 13.67 -7.13
CA LYS A 103 4.12 13.01 -7.11
C LYS A 103 3.97 11.57 -6.62
N LEU A 104 3.24 11.34 -5.53
CA LEU A 104 2.95 9.99 -5.02
C LEU A 104 2.25 9.12 -6.07
N ASN A 105 1.23 9.65 -6.74
CA ASN A 105 0.52 8.96 -7.82
C ASN A 105 1.41 8.65 -9.04
N SER A 106 2.47 9.43 -9.27
CA SER A 106 3.43 9.19 -10.35
C SER A 106 4.45 8.09 -10.03
N ILE A 107 4.71 7.79 -8.74
CA ILE A 107 5.76 6.83 -8.35
C ILE A 107 5.46 5.45 -8.95
N MET A 108 4.24 4.94 -8.77
CA MET A 108 3.86 3.63 -9.29
C MET A 108 3.94 3.55 -10.82
N LYS A 109 3.51 4.61 -11.50
CA LYS A 109 3.58 4.71 -12.96
C LYS A 109 5.04 4.61 -13.45
N ASN A 110 5.94 5.35 -12.80
CA ASN A 110 7.36 5.35 -13.15
C ASN A 110 8.03 4.01 -12.84
N MET A 111 7.67 3.35 -11.74
CA MET A 111 8.19 2.02 -11.41
C MET A 111 7.72 0.97 -12.43
N ALA A 112 6.44 1.01 -12.80
CA ALA A 112 5.88 0.11 -13.80
C ALA A 112 6.54 0.29 -15.18
N ALA A 113 6.72 1.54 -15.61
CA ALA A 113 7.41 1.85 -16.87
C ALA A 113 8.86 1.33 -16.86
N LYS A 114 9.61 1.55 -15.77
CA LYS A 114 10.98 1.05 -15.62
C LYS A 114 11.07 -0.47 -15.56
N ALA A 115 10.03 -1.13 -15.07
CA ALA A 115 9.92 -2.59 -15.06
C ALA A 115 9.42 -3.18 -16.39
N GLY A 116 9.17 -2.34 -17.42
CA GLY A 116 8.67 -2.80 -18.71
C GLY A 116 7.20 -3.26 -18.69
N LEU A 117 6.43 -2.89 -17.67
CA LEU A 117 5.02 -3.22 -17.59
C LEU A 117 4.22 -2.33 -18.55
N THR A 118 3.59 -2.93 -19.55
CA THR A 118 2.88 -2.23 -20.64
C THR A 118 1.50 -1.74 -20.25
N THR A 119 0.92 -2.28 -19.17
CA THR A 119 -0.43 -1.92 -18.71
C THR A 119 -0.41 -0.70 -17.81
N LYS A 120 -1.54 0.02 -17.75
CA LYS A 120 -1.75 1.15 -16.82
C LYS A 120 -1.75 0.65 -15.37
N PHE A 121 -0.57 0.50 -14.80
CA PHE A 121 -0.40 0.05 -13.43
C PHE A 121 -0.56 1.22 -12.46
N THR A 122 -1.61 1.18 -11.66
CA THR A 122 -1.91 2.17 -10.63
C THR A 122 -1.81 1.54 -9.25
N ASN A 123 -1.82 2.37 -8.20
CA ASN A 123 -1.89 1.87 -6.83
C ASN A 123 -3.10 0.93 -6.61
N HIS A 124 -4.23 1.22 -7.25
CA HIS A 124 -5.41 0.37 -7.19
C HIS A 124 -5.18 -0.98 -7.88
N SER A 125 -4.54 -0.98 -9.05
CA SER A 125 -4.16 -2.20 -9.78
C SER A 125 -3.27 -3.10 -8.91
N GLY A 126 -2.22 -2.54 -8.30
CA GLY A 126 -1.31 -3.29 -7.43
C GLY A 126 -2.01 -3.88 -6.20
N ARG A 127 -2.90 -3.11 -5.56
CA ARG A 127 -3.71 -3.61 -4.43
C ARG A 127 -4.59 -4.79 -4.85
N LYS A 128 -5.27 -4.70 -6.00
CA LYS A 128 -6.13 -5.77 -6.50
C LYS A 128 -5.32 -7.04 -6.75
N THR A 129 -4.17 -6.93 -7.42
CA THR A 129 -3.28 -8.07 -7.69
C THR A 129 -2.75 -8.70 -6.40
N MET A 130 -2.36 -7.91 -5.41
CA MET A 130 -1.94 -8.42 -4.10
C MET A 130 -3.05 -9.24 -3.44
N MET A 131 -4.27 -8.69 -3.39
CA MET A 131 -5.40 -9.40 -2.81
C MET A 131 -5.69 -10.71 -3.54
N GLN A 132 -5.68 -10.70 -4.87
CA GLN A 132 -5.88 -11.91 -5.66
C GLN A 132 -4.79 -12.96 -5.40
N ALA A 133 -3.53 -12.54 -5.28
CA ALA A 133 -2.43 -13.46 -4.99
C ALA A 133 -2.59 -14.14 -3.62
N LEU A 134 -3.08 -13.42 -2.61
CA LEU A 134 -3.37 -14.00 -1.29
C LEU A 134 -4.50 -15.05 -1.38
N VAL A 135 -5.58 -14.73 -2.10
CA VAL A 135 -6.69 -15.66 -2.32
C VAL A 135 -6.22 -16.93 -3.03
N ASN A 136 -5.39 -16.79 -4.06
CA ASN A 136 -4.84 -17.92 -4.81
C ASN A 136 -3.93 -18.82 -3.94
N GLN A 137 -3.33 -18.27 -2.90
CA GLN A 137 -2.54 -19.01 -1.92
C GLN A 137 -3.39 -19.56 -0.75
N ASN A 138 -4.72 -19.54 -0.88
CA ASN A 138 -5.68 -19.94 0.14
C ASN A 138 -5.57 -19.17 1.46
N PHE A 139 -4.96 -17.98 1.44
CA PHE A 139 -5.13 -17.05 2.55
C PHE A 139 -6.54 -16.49 2.46
N PRO A 140 -7.41 -16.73 3.47
CA PRO A 140 -8.79 -16.30 3.41
C PRO A 140 -8.85 -14.79 3.20
N HIS A 141 -9.82 -14.36 2.38
CA HIS A 141 -10.28 -12.98 2.48
C HIS A 141 -10.63 -12.74 3.94
N TYR A 142 -10.13 -11.64 4.48
CA TYR A 142 -10.24 -11.22 5.88
C TYR A 142 -11.68 -11.24 6.48
N SER A 143 -12.70 -11.48 5.66
CA SER A 143 -14.10 -11.65 6.06
C SER A 143 -14.50 -13.05 6.57
N THR A 144 -13.70 -14.11 6.47
CA THR A 144 -14.16 -15.49 6.78
C THR A 144 -13.56 -16.14 8.03
N VAL A 145 -13.13 -15.39 9.04
CA VAL A 145 -12.79 -15.98 10.35
C VAL A 145 -13.61 -15.31 11.46
N GLY A 146 -14.80 -15.89 11.69
CA GLY A 146 -15.75 -15.58 12.77
C GLY A 146 -17.03 -16.42 12.57
N PRO A 147 -17.58 -17.06 13.62
CA PRO A 147 -18.58 -18.13 13.46
C PRO A 147 -19.99 -17.62 13.10
N GLN A 148 -20.63 -18.35 12.18
CA GLN A 148 -22.07 -18.53 11.90
C GLN A 148 -22.97 -17.31 11.54
N GLU A 149 -23.24 -17.19 10.22
CA GLU A 149 -24.47 -16.83 9.44
C GLU A 149 -25.50 -15.75 9.87
N PRO A 150 -26.35 -15.22 8.93
CA PRO A 150 -26.18 -14.99 7.48
C PRO A 150 -26.42 -13.51 7.05
N ALA A 151 -26.08 -13.23 5.78
CA ALA A 151 -26.47 -12.13 4.87
C ALA A 151 -27.08 -10.84 5.50
N GLU A 152 -26.56 -9.64 5.24
CA GLU A 152 -26.46 -9.00 3.93
C GLU A 152 -25.31 -7.98 3.94
N CYS A 153 -24.39 -8.08 2.99
CA CYS A 153 -23.45 -6.99 2.71
C CYS A 153 -23.14 -6.98 1.22
N TYR A 154 -23.88 -6.14 0.49
CA TYR A 154 -23.55 -5.73 -0.86
C TYR A 154 -22.14 -5.15 -0.88
N SER A 155 -21.16 -5.93 -1.32
CA SER A 155 -19.89 -5.41 -1.79
C SER A 155 -19.83 -5.64 -3.29
N LEU A 156 -20.06 -4.56 -4.04
CA LEU A 156 -19.83 -4.44 -5.47
C LEU A 156 -18.34 -4.64 -5.76
N PHE A 157 -17.91 -5.89 -5.88
CA PHE A 157 -16.72 -6.29 -6.62
C PHE A 157 -16.96 -7.67 -7.23
N HIS A 158 -17.90 -7.75 -8.19
CA HIS A 158 -17.85 -8.81 -9.20
C HIS A 158 -16.65 -8.54 -10.10
N CYS A 159 -15.51 -9.13 -9.74
CA CYS A 159 -14.47 -9.45 -10.73
C CYS A 159 -14.39 -10.97 -10.85
N GLN A 160 -15.52 -11.58 -11.17
CA GLN A 160 -15.57 -12.94 -11.66
C GLN A 160 -16.00 -12.84 -13.12
N GLN A 161 -15.07 -13.02 -14.03
CA GLN A 161 -15.45 -13.62 -15.30
C GLN A 161 -15.45 -15.13 -15.05
N VAL A 162 -16.57 -15.62 -14.54
CA VAL A 162 -16.91 -17.03 -14.70
C VAL A 162 -17.36 -17.16 -16.14
N THR A 163 -16.46 -17.62 -17.02
CA THR A 163 -16.93 -18.22 -18.27
C THR A 163 -17.58 -19.54 -17.89
N ALA A 164 -18.87 -19.65 -18.17
CA ALA A 164 -19.64 -20.87 -18.03
C ALA A 164 -19.01 -21.94 -18.94
N ASN A 165 -18.16 -22.79 -18.35
CA ASN A 165 -17.85 -24.18 -18.68
C ASN A 165 -16.53 -24.52 -17.98
N GLY A 166 -16.61 -25.32 -16.92
CA GLY A 166 -15.53 -25.59 -15.97
C GLY A 166 -14.39 -26.48 -16.49
N ASN A 167 -13.66 -26.03 -17.51
CA ASN A 167 -12.39 -26.64 -17.92
C ASN A 167 -11.23 -25.66 -17.74
N VAL A 168 -10.22 -26.08 -16.98
CA VAL A 168 -8.93 -25.39 -16.86
C VAL A 168 -8.10 -25.76 -18.10
N GLU A 169 -8.14 -24.91 -19.12
CA GLU A 169 -7.13 -24.95 -20.18
C GLU A 169 -6.19 -23.74 -20.07
N ASN A 170 -4.89 -24.05 -20.02
CA ASN A 170 -3.81 -23.09 -20.14
C ASN A 170 -3.83 -22.46 -21.54
N SER A 171 -4.51 -21.33 -21.72
CA SER A 171 -4.41 -20.55 -22.96
C SER A 171 -4.04 -19.10 -22.70
N GLN A 172 -2.77 -18.80 -22.97
CA GLN A 172 -2.20 -17.54 -23.46
C GLN A 172 -3.09 -16.28 -23.33
N PHE A 173 -2.79 -15.42 -22.33
CA PHE A 173 -3.45 -14.13 -22.17
C PHE A 173 -3.05 -13.16 -23.29
N SER A 174 -3.92 -13.02 -24.30
CA SER A 174 -3.95 -11.87 -25.20
C SER A 174 -5.07 -10.93 -24.77
N CYS A 175 -4.70 -9.81 -24.14
CA CYS A 175 -5.67 -8.78 -23.73
C CYS A 175 -5.86 -7.77 -24.87
N HIS A 176 -6.87 -7.96 -25.71
CA HIS A 176 -7.35 -6.95 -26.63
C HIS A 176 -8.39 -6.07 -25.91
N TRP A 177 -8.05 -4.81 -25.63
CA TRP A 177 -8.99 -3.82 -25.08
C TRP A 177 -9.72 -3.14 -26.22
N LYS A 178 -11.01 -3.47 -26.43
CA LYS A 178 -11.90 -2.62 -27.24
C LYS A 178 -12.30 -1.41 -26.41
N ALA A 179 -11.84 -0.25 -26.83
CA ALA A 179 -12.33 1.04 -26.36
C ALA A 179 -13.63 1.35 -27.12
N GLU A 180 -14.74 1.45 -26.39
CA GLU A 180 -15.92 2.14 -26.89
C GLU A 180 -16.04 3.45 -26.13
N SER A 181 -15.81 4.51 -26.89
CA SER A 181 -16.03 5.91 -26.58
C SER A 181 -17.50 6.14 -26.25
N PHE A 182 -17.78 6.92 -25.21
CA PHE A 182 -19.01 7.69 -25.18
C PHE A 182 -18.65 9.17 -25.02
N VAL A 183 -19.21 9.90 -25.97
CA VAL A 183 -19.21 11.34 -26.23
C VAL A 183 -19.64 12.12 -25.00
#